data_AF-A0A8J5W7Q0-F1
#
_entry.id   AF-A0A8J5W7Q0-F1
#
_cell.length_a   1.000
_cell.length_b   1.000
_cell.length_c   1.000
_cell.angle_alpha   90.00
_cell.angle_beta   90.00
_cell.angle_gamma   90.00
#
_symmetry.space_group_name_H-M   'P 1'
#
loop_
_entity.id
_entity.type
_entity.pdbx_description
1 polymer ?
#
loop_
_entity_poly.entity_id
_entity_poly.type
_entity_poly.pdbx_seq_one_letter_code
_entity_poly.pdbx_strand_id
1 'polypeptide(L)'
;MMMLINCSGCRTPLQLPHGAPCIRCSICGAITNVAAPPAPPAHPDPTRGAVSQPPPWGPPPPPAHGRKRAVICGISYRYSRHELKGCLNDAKCMRHLLTTRFHFPEDSIIMLTEEQTDPYKIPTKHNIRMAMYWLVQGCQPGDSLVFHYSGHGAQQRSYSGDEVDGMDETLCPLDFETQGMIVDDEINTALVRPLTHGVKLHALIDACHSGTALDLPFLCRMDRFTYFAHYVLFSLEPNASLIILSSPPTNFARNMVPTSESSMNAMFT
;
A
#
# COMPACT_ATOMS: atom_id res chain seq x y z
N MET A 1 -38.50 9.91 -15.27
CA MET A 1 -38.48 9.43 -16.67
C MET A 1 -37.02 9.16 -17.02
N MET A 2 -36.65 7.91 -17.30
CA MET A 2 -35.28 7.53 -17.66
C MET A 2 -34.99 7.94 -19.12
N MET A 3 -33.81 8.47 -19.39
CA MET A 3 -33.40 8.87 -20.75
C MET A 3 -32.50 7.79 -21.34
N LEU A 4 -32.74 7.38 -22.59
CA LEU A 4 -31.82 6.49 -23.31
C LEU A 4 -30.76 7.30 -24.05
N ILE A 5 -29.49 6.93 -23.87
CA ILE A 5 -28.35 7.50 -24.61
C ILE A 5 -27.42 6.38 -25.11
N ASN A 6 -26.84 6.55 -26.29
CA ASN A 6 -25.89 5.57 -26.82
C ASN A 6 -24.49 5.81 -26.26
N CYS A 7 -23.82 4.74 -25.85
CA CYS A 7 -22.43 4.77 -25.40
C CYS A 7 -21.50 5.38 -26.47
N SER A 8 -20.64 6.32 -26.07
CA SER A 8 -19.64 6.94 -26.94
C SER A 8 -18.61 5.97 -27.51
N GLY A 9 -18.33 4.87 -26.80
CA GLY A 9 -17.37 3.84 -27.22
C GLY A 9 -17.98 2.73 -28.07
N CYS A 10 -18.92 1.97 -27.51
CA CYS A 10 -19.46 0.76 -28.15
C CYS A 10 -20.88 0.93 -28.71
N ARG A 11 -21.46 2.14 -28.65
CA ARG A 11 -22.83 2.47 -29.10
C ARG A 11 -23.97 1.69 -28.45
N THR A 12 -23.70 0.86 -27.44
CA THR A 12 -24.72 0.19 -26.64
C THR A 12 -25.66 1.22 -25.99
N PRO A 13 -27.00 1.02 -26.04
CA PRO A 13 -27.95 1.89 -25.38
C PRO A 13 -27.85 1.80 -23.85
N LEU A 14 -27.75 2.94 -23.18
CA LEU A 14 -27.61 3.08 -21.74
C LEU A 14 -28.82 3.82 -21.17
N GLN A 15 -29.33 3.36 -20.02
CA GLN A 15 -30.40 4.04 -19.29
C GLN A 15 -29.80 5.02 -18.28
N LEU A 16 -30.01 6.31 -18.53
CA LEU A 16 -29.54 7.38 -17.68
C LEU A 16 -30.63 7.80 -16.68
N PRO A 17 -30.34 7.82 -15.37
CA PRO A 17 -31.19 8.47 -14.38
C PRO A 17 -31.33 9.96 -14.69
N HIS A 18 -32.54 10.52 -14.50
CA HIS A 18 -32.79 11.92 -14.81
C HIS A 18 -31.89 12.86 -13.98
N GLY A 19 -31.19 13.78 -14.64
CA GLY A 19 -30.26 14.73 -14.00
C GLY A 19 -28.82 14.24 -13.85
N ALA A 20 -28.49 12.99 -14.21
CA ALA A 20 -27.11 12.53 -14.23
C ALA A 20 -26.35 13.18 -15.42
N PRO A 21 -25.21 13.84 -15.20
CA PRO A 21 -24.47 14.54 -16.26
C PRO A 21 -23.65 13.59 -17.15
N CYS A 22 -23.43 12.34 -16.72
CA CYS A 22 -22.72 11.33 -17.47
C CYS A 22 -23.09 9.90 -17.02
N ILE A 23 -22.76 8.90 -17.83
CA ILE A 23 -22.93 7.47 -17.52
C ILE A 23 -21.75 6.66 -18.03
N ARG A 24 -21.27 5.70 -17.22
CA ARG A 24 -20.21 4.76 -17.58
C ARG A 24 -20.81 3.48 -18.15
N CYS A 25 -20.34 3.07 -19.33
CA CYS A 25 -20.77 1.85 -19.98
C CYS A 25 -20.23 0.62 -19.23
N SER A 26 -21.10 -0.33 -18.87
CA SER A 26 -20.72 -1.59 -18.24
C SER A 26 -19.98 -2.55 -19.19
N ILE A 27 -20.11 -2.34 -20.52
CA ILE A 27 -19.50 -3.23 -21.52
C ILE A 27 -18.08 -2.79 -21.87
N CYS A 28 -17.86 -1.53 -22.22
CA CYS A 28 -16.54 -1.05 -22.67
C CYS A 28 -15.87 -0.06 -21.71
N GLY A 29 -16.51 0.28 -20.59
CA GLY A 29 -15.96 1.21 -19.60
C GLY A 29 -15.96 2.68 -20.00
N ALA A 30 -16.33 3.04 -21.23
CA ALA A 30 -16.35 4.42 -21.73
C ALA A 30 -17.38 5.28 -20.98
N ILE A 31 -17.04 6.54 -20.73
CA ILE A 31 -17.91 7.53 -20.10
C ILE A 31 -18.58 8.37 -21.19
N THR A 32 -19.91 8.41 -21.18
CA THR A 32 -20.72 9.22 -22.11
C THR A 32 -21.29 10.42 -21.34
N ASN A 33 -20.89 11.63 -21.72
CA ASN A 33 -21.38 12.87 -21.12
C ASN A 33 -22.65 13.34 -21.85
N VAL A 34 -23.65 13.77 -21.08
CA VAL A 34 -24.87 14.38 -21.63
C VAL A 34 -24.68 15.89 -21.61
N ALA A 35 -24.60 16.49 -22.80
CA ALA A 35 -24.49 17.94 -22.93
C ALA A 35 -25.68 18.61 -22.22
N ALA A 36 -25.41 19.47 -21.25
CA ALA A 36 -26.43 20.31 -20.63
C ALA A 36 -27.00 21.28 -21.68
N PRO A 37 -28.30 21.63 -21.62
CA PRO A 37 -28.86 22.64 -22.50
C PRO A 37 -28.16 24.00 -22.29
N PRO A 38 -28.00 24.81 -23.34
CA PRO A 38 -27.33 26.11 -23.24
C PRO A 38 -28.07 27.02 -22.26
N ALA A 39 -27.32 27.66 -21.37
CA ALA A 39 -27.85 28.60 -20.39
C ALA A 39 -28.45 29.84 -21.09
N PRO A 40 -29.52 30.44 -20.54
CA PRO A 40 -30.10 31.66 -21.10
C PRO A 40 -29.15 32.86 -20.99
N PRO A 41 -29.24 33.85 -21.89
CA PRO A 41 -28.34 34.99 -21.94
C PRO A 41 -28.49 35.87 -20.69
N ALA A 42 -27.36 36.15 -20.03
CA ALA A 42 -27.30 37.01 -18.86
C ALA A 42 -27.47 38.49 -19.25
N HIS A 43 -28.35 39.21 -18.55
CA HIS A 43 -28.45 40.67 -18.61
C HIS A 43 -27.31 41.31 -17.79
N PRO A 44 -26.71 42.42 -18.27
CA PRO A 44 -25.61 43.07 -17.55
C PRO A 44 -26.12 43.96 -16.42
N ASP A 45 -25.72 43.66 -15.19
CA ASP A 45 -25.85 44.52 -14.00
C ASP A 45 -24.63 45.47 -13.91
N PRO A 46 -24.78 46.80 -13.75
CA PRO A 46 -23.67 47.75 -13.89
C PRO A 46 -22.76 47.90 -12.66
N THR A 47 -22.87 47.06 -11.63
CA THR A 47 -22.24 47.36 -10.32
C THR A 47 -21.05 46.48 -9.89
N ARG A 48 -20.48 45.64 -10.77
CA ARG A 48 -19.30 44.81 -10.40
C ARG A 48 -18.01 45.27 -11.06
N GLY A 49 -17.44 46.35 -10.52
CA GLY A 49 -16.03 46.70 -10.71
C GLY A 49 -15.11 45.70 -10.02
N ALA A 50 -13.94 45.48 -10.63
CA ALA A 50 -12.84 44.59 -10.25
C ALA A 50 -13.01 43.09 -10.61
N VAL A 51 -12.75 42.79 -11.89
CA VAL A 51 -12.35 41.45 -12.33
C VAL A 51 -10.89 41.24 -11.90
N SER A 52 -10.67 40.47 -10.85
CA SER A 52 -9.36 39.90 -10.56
C SER A 52 -9.00 38.94 -11.69
N GLN A 53 -7.87 39.19 -12.36
CA GLN A 53 -7.34 38.25 -13.34
C GLN A 53 -7.04 36.91 -12.64
N PRO A 54 -7.46 35.76 -13.20
CA PRO A 54 -7.03 34.47 -12.67
C PRO A 54 -5.50 34.35 -12.81
N PRO A 55 -4.81 33.75 -11.82
CA PRO A 55 -3.37 33.55 -11.90
C PRO A 55 -3.00 32.72 -13.15
N PRO A 56 -1.83 32.95 -13.76
CA PRO A 56 -1.42 32.36 -15.03
C PRO A 56 -1.12 30.85 -14.98
N TRP A 57 -1.41 30.20 -13.86
CA TRP A 57 -1.17 28.77 -13.66
C TRP A 57 -2.53 28.09 -13.46
N GLY A 58 -2.96 27.32 -14.46
CA GLY A 58 -4.09 26.41 -14.32
C GLY A 58 -3.85 25.40 -13.19
N PRO A 59 -4.88 24.64 -12.77
CA PRO A 59 -4.69 23.57 -11.80
C PRO A 59 -3.53 22.66 -12.26
N PRO A 60 -2.65 22.24 -11.34
CA PRO A 60 -1.51 21.40 -11.71
C PRO A 60 -2.02 20.17 -12.47
N PRO A 61 -1.26 19.68 -13.47
CA PRO A 61 -1.62 18.47 -14.18
C PRO A 61 -1.86 17.34 -13.17
N PRO A 62 -2.85 16.45 -13.40
CA PRO A 62 -3.07 15.33 -12.51
C PRO A 62 -1.75 14.56 -12.35
N PRO A 63 -1.39 14.16 -11.13
CA PRO A 63 -0.11 13.52 -10.88
C PRO A 63 0.05 12.31 -11.81
N ALA A 64 1.23 12.16 -12.42
CA ALA A 64 1.54 11.08 -13.36
C ALA A 64 1.46 9.67 -12.73
N HIS A 65 1.32 9.62 -11.41
CA HIS A 65 1.18 8.43 -10.58
C HIS A 65 -0.03 8.60 -9.66
N GLY A 66 -0.70 7.49 -9.33
CA GLY A 66 -1.80 7.49 -8.38
C GLY A 66 -1.35 7.84 -6.95
N ARG A 67 -2.24 7.66 -5.98
CA ARG A 67 -1.97 7.98 -4.58
C ARG A 67 -0.89 7.05 -4.03
N LYS A 68 -0.03 7.61 -3.18
CA LYS A 68 1.03 6.89 -2.47
C LYS A 68 0.65 6.77 -1.00
N ARG A 69 0.56 5.55 -0.45
CA ARG A 69 0.28 5.31 0.97
C ARG A 69 1.21 4.26 1.54
N ALA A 70 1.63 4.44 2.79
CA ALA A 70 2.47 3.44 3.46
C ALA A 70 2.01 3.15 4.88
N VAL A 71 2.21 1.90 5.30
CA VAL A 71 2.15 1.48 6.69
C VAL A 71 3.54 0.94 7.05
N ILE A 72 4.12 1.46 8.12
CA ILE A 72 5.44 1.09 8.61
C ILE A 72 5.31 0.66 10.06
N CYS A 73 5.61 -0.60 10.34
CA CYS A 73 5.64 -1.17 11.69
C CYS A 73 7.10 -1.43 12.10
N GLY A 74 7.47 -0.97 13.29
CA GLY A 74 8.76 -1.27 13.90
C GLY A 74 8.56 -1.64 15.37
N ILE A 75 8.86 -2.89 15.71
CA ILE A 75 8.61 -3.44 17.04
C ILE A 75 9.92 -3.97 17.63
N SER A 76 10.36 -3.36 18.71
CA SER A 76 11.56 -3.72 19.47
C SER A 76 11.24 -4.47 20.75
N TYR A 77 10.00 -4.52 21.22
CA TYR A 77 9.57 -5.23 22.43
C TYR A 77 10.37 -4.80 23.67
N ARG A 78 10.65 -3.49 23.83
CA ARG A 78 11.46 -2.97 24.94
C ARG A 78 10.91 -3.42 26.28
N TYR A 79 11.83 -3.64 27.22
CA TYR A 79 11.50 -4.07 28.59
C TYR A 79 10.86 -5.46 28.69
N SER A 80 10.95 -6.26 27.63
CA SER A 80 10.54 -7.67 27.63
C SER A 80 11.73 -8.59 27.41
N ARG A 81 11.54 -9.89 27.67
CA ARG A 81 12.53 -10.93 27.33
C ARG A 81 12.73 -11.12 25.82
N HIS A 82 11.87 -10.52 25.00
CA HIS A 82 11.86 -10.63 23.54
C HIS A 82 12.48 -9.40 22.86
N GLU A 83 13.24 -8.58 23.60
CA GLU A 83 13.75 -7.31 23.09
C GLU A 83 14.67 -7.47 21.85
N LEU A 84 14.38 -6.67 20.81
CA LEU A 84 15.18 -6.55 19.59
C LEU A 84 15.79 -5.15 19.46
N LYS A 85 17.03 -5.13 18.97
CA LYS A 85 17.74 -3.90 18.62
C LYS A 85 17.68 -3.72 17.11
N GLY A 86 17.34 -2.53 16.65
CA GLY A 86 17.36 -2.17 15.22
C GLY A 86 15.98 -1.86 14.64
N CYS A 87 14.93 -2.60 15.01
CA CYS A 87 13.62 -2.53 14.35
C CYS A 87 13.01 -1.10 14.30
N LEU A 88 13.16 -0.35 15.40
CA LEU A 88 12.74 1.07 15.44
C LEU A 88 13.56 1.97 14.52
N ASN A 89 14.87 1.70 14.37
CA ASN A 89 15.72 2.40 13.42
C ASN A 89 15.34 2.05 11.99
N ASP A 90 15.07 0.78 11.70
CA ASP A 90 14.69 0.30 10.37
C ASP A 90 13.38 0.96 9.90
N ALA A 91 12.39 1.06 10.80
CA ALA A 91 11.16 1.81 10.53
C ALA A 91 11.41 3.30 10.25
N LYS A 92 12.33 3.94 10.99
CA LYS A 92 12.72 5.35 10.75
C LYS A 92 13.44 5.52 9.40
N CYS A 93 14.35 4.62 9.06
CA CYS A 93 15.05 4.59 7.78
C CYS A 93 14.06 4.38 6.61
N MET A 94 13.11 3.46 6.75
CA MET A 94 12.08 3.23 5.73
C MET A 94 11.22 4.47 5.52
N ARG A 95 10.76 5.12 6.60
CA ARG A 95 10.01 6.38 6.50
C ARG A 95 10.82 7.44 5.75
N HIS A 96 12.09 7.61 6.11
CA HIS A 96 12.97 8.58 5.46
C HIS A 96 13.18 8.27 3.97
N LEU A 97 13.37 7.00 3.62
CA LEU A 97 13.51 6.57 2.23
C LEU A 97 12.26 6.88 1.40
N LEU A 98 11.08 6.52 1.93
CA LEU A 98 9.81 6.74 1.23
C LEU A 98 9.52 8.23 1.01
N THR A 99 9.80 9.09 1.99
CA THR A 99 9.53 10.53 1.85
C THR A 99 10.57 11.23 0.96
N THR A 100 11.85 10.91 1.12
CA THR A 100 12.93 11.63 0.42
C THR A 100 13.17 11.18 -1.01
N ARG A 101 13.11 9.87 -1.28
CA ARG A 101 13.43 9.30 -2.59
C ARG A 101 12.20 8.92 -3.40
N PHE A 102 11.19 8.36 -2.74
CA PHE A 102 9.98 7.93 -3.42
C PHE A 102 8.83 8.93 -3.33
N HIS A 103 9.04 10.07 -2.68
CA HIS A 103 8.10 11.19 -2.59
C HIS A 103 6.70 10.76 -2.08
N PHE A 104 6.67 9.88 -1.08
CA PHE A 104 5.44 9.64 -0.32
C PHE A 104 5.14 10.86 0.55
N PRO A 105 3.92 11.43 0.46
CA PRO A 105 3.48 12.47 1.38
C PRO A 105 3.55 12.01 2.85
N GLU A 106 3.98 12.88 3.77
CA GLU A 106 4.12 12.48 5.17
C GLU A 106 2.79 12.09 5.83
N ASP A 107 1.71 12.76 5.44
CA ASP A 107 0.35 12.51 5.90
C ASP A 107 -0.25 11.21 5.35
N SER A 108 0.39 10.60 4.35
CA SER A 108 0.00 9.32 3.78
C SER A 108 0.81 8.13 4.31
N ILE A 109 1.58 8.33 5.39
CA ILE A 109 2.35 7.29 6.06
C ILE A 109 1.83 7.09 7.48
N ILE A 110 1.31 5.90 7.76
CA ILE A 110 1.04 5.44 9.13
C ILE A 110 2.28 4.73 9.67
N MET A 111 2.80 5.23 10.78
CA MET A 111 3.93 4.62 11.48
C MET A 111 3.47 4.06 12.82
N LEU A 112 3.58 2.74 12.99
CA LEU A 112 3.24 2.03 14.22
C LEU A 112 4.53 1.62 14.94
N THR A 113 4.79 2.22 16.10
CA THR A 113 5.96 1.89 16.93
C THR A 113 5.63 2.05 18.42
N GLU A 114 6.37 1.33 19.27
CA GLU A 114 6.24 1.45 20.73
C GLU A 114 6.74 2.80 21.31
N GLU A 115 7.33 3.67 20.47
CA GLU A 115 7.70 5.05 20.85
C GLU A 115 6.55 6.05 20.63
N GLN A 116 5.44 5.63 20.01
CA GLN A 116 4.30 6.52 19.76
C GLN A 116 3.58 6.85 21.07
N THR A 117 3.11 8.09 21.17
CA THR A 117 2.26 8.53 22.30
C THR A 117 0.78 8.29 22.04
N ASP A 118 0.37 8.25 20.77
CA ASP A 118 -0.99 7.96 20.36
C ASP A 118 -1.30 6.46 20.51
N PRO A 119 -2.30 6.06 21.34
CA PRO A 119 -2.66 4.66 21.54
C PRO A 119 -3.03 3.91 20.25
N TYR A 120 -3.56 4.61 19.24
CA TYR A 120 -3.90 4.03 17.94
C TYR A 120 -2.69 3.78 17.04
N LYS A 121 -1.51 4.29 17.45
CA LYS A 121 -0.23 4.10 16.74
C LYS A 121 0.74 3.16 17.46
N ILE A 122 0.32 2.57 18.57
CA ILE A 122 1.04 1.46 19.20
C ILE A 122 0.84 0.19 18.35
N PRO A 123 1.88 -0.62 18.09
CA PRO A 123 1.79 -1.78 17.19
C PRO A 123 1.15 -3.01 17.87
N THR A 124 -0.09 -2.86 18.35
CA THR A 124 -0.93 -3.97 18.82
C THR A 124 -1.46 -4.79 17.65
N LYS A 125 -1.89 -6.04 17.88
CA LYS A 125 -2.50 -6.89 16.85
C LYS A 125 -3.66 -6.17 16.15
N HIS A 126 -4.51 -5.52 16.94
CA HIS A 126 -5.65 -4.76 16.43
C HIS A 126 -5.20 -3.59 15.55
N ASN A 127 -4.26 -2.76 16.02
CA ASN A 127 -3.85 -1.56 15.29
C ASN A 127 -3.11 -1.90 13.99
N ILE A 128 -2.27 -2.95 13.99
CA ILE A 128 -1.61 -3.43 12.78
C ILE A 128 -2.65 -3.86 11.73
N ARG A 129 -3.66 -4.64 12.14
CA ARG A 129 -4.74 -5.07 11.24
C ARG A 129 -5.54 -3.88 10.69
N MET A 130 -5.89 -2.92 11.55
CA MET A 130 -6.60 -1.72 11.11
C MET A 130 -5.78 -0.88 10.13
N ALA A 131 -4.46 -0.79 10.33
CA ALA A 131 -3.56 -0.11 9.41
C ALA A 131 -3.45 -0.84 8.06
N MET A 132 -3.39 -2.18 8.05
CA MET A 132 -3.43 -2.97 6.81
C MET A 132 -4.70 -2.70 6.01
N TYR A 133 -5.87 -2.71 6.66
CA TYR A 133 -7.13 -2.36 5.98
C TYR A 133 -7.12 -0.93 5.44
N TRP A 134 -6.64 0.04 6.23
CA TRP A 134 -6.53 1.43 5.79
C TRP A 134 -5.63 1.58 4.55
N LEU A 135 -4.54 0.81 4.48
CA LEU A 135 -3.57 0.87 3.38
C LEU A 135 -4.22 0.55 2.03
N VAL A 136 -5.04 -0.50 1.98
CA VAL A 136 -5.70 -0.96 0.75
C VAL A 136 -7.05 -0.30 0.51
N GLN A 137 -7.65 0.32 1.53
CA GLN A 137 -9.00 0.90 1.47
C GLN A 137 -9.14 1.86 0.29
N GLY A 138 -10.07 1.55 -0.61
CA GLY A 138 -10.42 2.38 -1.75
C GLY A 138 -9.29 2.61 -2.76
N CYS A 139 -8.28 1.73 -2.81
CA CYS A 139 -7.20 1.81 -3.80
C CYS A 139 -7.74 1.84 -5.25
N GLN A 140 -7.05 2.56 -6.13
CA GLN A 140 -7.39 2.72 -7.54
C GLN A 140 -6.20 2.33 -8.42
N PRO A 141 -6.45 1.92 -9.68
CA PRO A 141 -5.36 1.66 -10.63
C PRO A 141 -4.38 2.85 -10.69
N GLY A 142 -3.08 2.56 -10.59
CA GLY A 142 -2.00 3.55 -10.52
C GLY A 142 -1.55 3.93 -9.10
N ASP A 143 -2.29 3.54 -8.06
CA ASP A 143 -1.87 3.74 -6.66
C ASP A 143 -0.64 2.88 -6.32
N SER A 144 0.24 3.41 -5.48
CA SER A 144 1.45 2.72 -4.98
C SER A 144 1.39 2.62 -3.46
N LEU A 145 1.35 1.38 -2.97
CA LEU A 145 1.17 1.03 -1.57
C LEU A 145 2.44 0.39 -1.04
N VAL A 146 2.83 0.73 0.19
CA VAL A 146 3.97 0.11 0.87
C VAL A 146 3.53 -0.41 2.23
N PHE A 147 3.81 -1.69 2.50
CA PHE A 147 3.71 -2.26 3.84
C PHE A 147 5.11 -2.65 4.29
N HIS A 148 5.60 -2.08 5.38
CA HIS A 148 6.87 -2.46 5.97
C HIS A 148 6.66 -2.98 7.39
N TYR A 149 7.29 -4.10 7.72
CA TYR A 149 7.32 -4.66 9.06
C TYR A 149 8.75 -5.03 9.42
N SER A 150 9.22 -4.57 10.59
CA SER A 150 10.45 -5.03 11.23
C SER A 150 10.17 -5.40 12.68
N GLY A 151 10.48 -6.64 13.05
CA GLY A 151 10.16 -7.21 14.36
C GLY A 151 10.38 -8.72 14.40
N HIS A 152 9.82 -9.39 15.41
CA HIS A 152 9.84 -10.86 15.44
C HIS A 152 8.90 -11.45 14.40
N GLY A 153 9.36 -12.54 13.80
CA GLY A 153 8.54 -13.50 13.06
C GLY A 153 8.67 -14.87 13.74
N ALA A 154 7.60 -15.65 13.68
CA ALA A 154 7.52 -16.98 14.27
C ALA A 154 6.73 -17.92 13.36
N GLN A 155 6.83 -19.22 13.62
CA GLN A 155 6.01 -20.22 12.94
C GLN A 155 5.02 -20.85 13.93
N GLN A 156 3.80 -21.08 13.49
CA GLN A 156 2.80 -21.84 14.23
C GLN A 156 2.32 -23.03 13.40
N ARG A 157 1.73 -24.06 14.02
CA ARG A 157 1.16 -25.16 13.23
C ARG A 157 -0.03 -24.65 12.41
N SER A 158 0.01 -24.94 11.12
CA SER A 158 -1.10 -24.73 10.21
C SER A 158 -2.20 -25.74 10.49
N TYR A 159 -3.45 -25.29 10.44
CA TYR A 159 -4.65 -26.15 10.59
C TYR A 159 -5.49 -26.22 9.31
N SER A 160 -5.17 -25.41 8.30
CA SER A 160 -5.80 -25.35 6.97
C SER A 160 -5.26 -26.44 6.04
N GLY A 161 -3.99 -26.83 6.19
CA GLY A 161 -3.35 -27.90 5.41
C GLY A 161 -3.00 -27.51 3.97
N ASP A 162 -2.92 -26.22 3.70
CA ASP A 162 -2.44 -25.57 2.47
C ASP A 162 -0.90 -25.41 2.44
N GLU A 163 -0.29 -25.29 3.60
CA GLU A 163 1.17 -25.26 3.81
C GLU A 163 1.82 -26.64 3.59
N VAL A 164 2.87 -26.72 2.75
CA VAL A 164 3.58 -27.98 2.39
C VAL A 164 4.28 -28.59 3.60
N ASP A 165 4.78 -27.77 4.52
CA ASP A 165 5.41 -28.20 5.77
C ASP A 165 4.44 -28.21 6.97
N GLY A 166 3.22 -27.72 6.78
CA GLY A 166 2.17 -27.64 7.78
C GLY A 166 2.40 -26.57 8.85
N MET A 167 3.14 -25.49 8.56
CA MET A 167 3.44 -24.41 9.51
C MET A 167 3.13 -23.04 8.91
N ASP A 168 2.22 -22.26 9.52
CA ASP A 168 1.97 -20.87 9.10
C ASP A 168 3.11 -19.97 9.59
N GLU A 169 3.53 -19.03 8.74
CA GLU A 169 4.42 -17.95 9.13
C GLU A 169 3.62 -16.79 9.75
N THR A 170 4.20 -16.17 10.79
CA THR A 170 3.47 -15.19 11.60
C THR A 170 4.31 -13.98 11.94
N LEU A 171 3.66 -12.81 11.99
CA LEU A 171 4.20 -11.60 12.58
C LEU A 171 3.80 -11.53 14.05
N CYS A 172 4.69 -11.05 14.92
CA CYS A 172 4.45 -10.91 16.35
C CYS A 172 4.13 -9.45 16.72
N PRO A 173 2.86 -9.07 16.96
CA PRO A 173 2.51 -7.75 17.49
C PRO A 173 3.10 -7.50 18.88
N LEU A 174 3.06 -6.27 19.37
CA LEU A 174 3.58 -5.95 20.70
C LEU A 174 2.84 -6.72 21.83
N ASP A 175 1.55 -7.00 21.64
CA ASP A 175 0.66 -7.68 22.59
C ASP A 175 0.45 -9.17 22.27
N PHE A 176 1.36 -9.77 21.49
CA PHE A 176 1.23 -11.15 21.01
C PHE A 176 1.07 -12.20 22.11
N GLU A 177 1.64 -11.99 23.30
CA GLU A 177 1.49 -12.91 24.43
C GLU A 177 0.03 -13.03 24.91
N THR A 178 -0.80 -12.00 24.64
CA THR A 178 -2.21 -11.96 25.07
C THR A 178 -3.21 -12.08 23.92
N GLN A 179 -2.89 -11.50 22.75
CA GLN A 179 -3.77 -11.47 21.57
C GLN A 179 -3.37 -12.47 20.48
N GLY A 180 -2.25 -13.16 20.66
CA GLY A 180 -1.67 -14.05 19.67
C GLY A 180 -0.94 -13.32 18.54
N MET A 181 -0.37 -14.11 17.64
CA MET A 181 0.39 -13.64 16.46
C MET A 181 -0.56 -13.33 15.31
N ILE A 182 -0.09 -12.63 14.27
CA ILE A 182 -0.83 -12.42 13.01
C ILE A 182 -0.29 -13.41 12.00
N VAL A 183 -1.15 -14.27 11.49
CA VAL A 183 -0.79 -15.34 10.53
C VAL A 183 -0.78 -14.79 9.10
N ASP A 184 0.09 -15.31 8.26
CA ASP A 184 0.16 -15.07 6.81
C ASP A 184 -1.21 -14.99 6.11
N ASP A 185 -2.13 -15.89 6.44
CA ASP A 185 -3.45 -16.00 5.85
C ASP A 185 -4.33 -14.77 6.19
N GLU A 186 -4.15 -14.22 7.41
CA GLU A 186 -4.74 -12.92 7.82
C GLU A 186 -4.11 -11.77 7.03
N ILE A 187 -2.81 -11.80 6.78
CA ILE A 187 -2.09 -10.75 6.05
C ILE A 187 -2.47 -10.76 4.57
N ASN A 188 -2.53 -11.95 3.94
CA ASN A 188 -2.98 -12.16 2.58
C ASN A 188 -4.42 -11.63 2.41
N THR A 189 -5.31 -11.99 3.34
CA THR A 189 -6.69 -11.52 3.33
C THR A 189 -6.80 -10.00 3.47
N ALA A 190 -5.95 -9.38 4.30
CA ALA A 190 -6.01 -7.94 4.54
C ALA A 190 -5.33 -7.10 3.45
N LEU A 191 -4.22 -7.57 2.88
CA LEU A 191 -3.37 -6.77 1.98
C LEU A 191 -3.43 -7.20 0.52
N VAL A 192 -3.65 -8.48 0.23
CA VAL A 192 -3.50 -9.04 -1.12
C VAL A 192 -4.85 -9.22 -1.80
N ARG A 193 -5.76 -9.99 -1.20
CA ARG A 193 -7.09 -10.28 -1.76
C ARG A 193 -7.90 -9.02 -2.15
N PRO A 194 -7.80 -7.89 -1.44
CA PRO A 194 -8.56 -6.68 -1.79
C PRO A 194 -7.97 -5.85 -2.95
N LEU A 195 -6.78 -6.16 -3.46
CA LEU A 195 -6.12 -5.33 -4.47
C LEU A 195 -6.83 -5.40 -5.82
N THR A 196 -6.97 -4.24 -6.46
CA THR A 196 -7.56 -4.11 -7.79
C THR A 196 -6.49 -4.01 -8.87
N HIS A 197 -6.85 -4.32 -10.11
CA HIS A 197 -5.90 -4.31 -11.23
C HIS A 197 -5.27 -2.93 -11.45
N GLY A 198 -3.95 -2.89 -11.61
CA GLY A 198 -3.16 -1.67 -11.82
C GLY A 198 -2.72 -0.97 -10.53
N VAL A 199 -3.14 -1.41 -9.35
CA VAL A 199 -2.50 -1.02 -8.08
C VAL A 199 -1.12 -1.68 -8.00
N LYS A 200 -0.17 -1.09 -7.28
CA LYS A 200 1.10 -1.75 -6.92
C LYS A 200 1.23 -1.78 -5.40
N LEU A 201 1.28 -2.96 -4.80
CA LEU A 201 1.67 -3.14 -3.39
C LEU A 201 3.10 -3.65 -3.31
N HIS A 202 3.94 -2.98 -2.51
CA HIS A 202 5.26 -3.43 -2.09
C HIS A 202 5.23 -3.76 -0.60
N ALA A 203 5.28 -5.05 -0.27
CA ALA A 203 5.42 -5.48 1.13
C ALA A 203 6.89 -5.82 1.42
N LEU A 204 7.43 -5.31 2.52
CA LEU A 204 8.80 -5.51 3.00
C LEU A 204 8.76 -6.03 4.43
N ILE A 205 9.11 -7.30 4.62
CA ILE A 205 9.06 -7.96 5.94
C ILE A 205 10.50 -8.31 6.33
N ASP A 206 11.02 -7.66 7.37
CA ASP A 206 12.30 -7.94 8.02
C ASP A 206 12.05 -8.65 9.35
N ALA A 207 11.92 -9.97 9.28
CA ALA A 207 11.63 -10.85 10.39
C ALA A 207 12.27 -12.24 10.17
N CYS A 208 12.64 -12.93 11.26
CA CYS A 208 13.07 -14.34 11.20
C CYS A 208 11.92 -15.24 10.71
N HIS A 209 12.23 -16.27 9.91
CA HIS A 209 11.23 -17.20 9.34
C HIS A 209 10.12 -16.50 8.55
N SER A 210 10.50 -15.67 7.58
CA SER A 210 9.59 -14.87 6.76
C SER A 210 9.46 -15.38 5.32
N GLY A 211 9.99 -16.56 4.98
CA GLY A 211 10.11 -17.06 3.60
C GLY A 211 8.81 -17.49 2.92
N THR A 212 7.68 -17.60 3.64
CA THR A 212 6.32 -17.91 3.14
C THR A 212 5.25 -16.92 3.63
N ALA A 213 5.62 -15.83 4.32
CA ALA A 213 4.74 -14.99 5.15
C ALA A 213 3.49 -14.35 4.50
N LEU A 214 3.26 -14.51 3.19
CA LEU A 214 2.02 -14.12 2.51
C LEU A 214 1.37 -15.23 1.66
N ASP A 215 1.84 -16.47 1.70
CA ASP A 215 1.31 -17.60 0.91
C ASP A 215 1.22 -17.35 -0.60
N LEU A 216 2.39 -17.17 -1.23
CA LEU A 216 2.44 -16.75 -2.64
C LEU A 216 2.79 -17.88 -3.61
N PRO A 217 2.07 -17.98 -4.75
CA PRO A 217 2.18 -19.13 -5.67
C PRO A 217 3.48 -19.16 -6.49
N PHE A 218 4.25 -18.06 -6.53
CA PHE A 218 5.49 -17.97 -7.31
C PHE A 218 6.65 -17.43 -6.48
N LEU A 219 7.71 -18.23 -6.40
CA LEU A 219 8.92 -17.93 -5.63
C LEU A 219 10.09 -17.61 -6.58
N CYS A 220 10.69 -16.43 -6.44
CA CYS A 220 11.93 -16.07 -7.13
C CYS A 220 13.06 -15.87 -6.12
N ARG A 221 14.04 -16.78 -6.14
CA ARG A 221 15.24 -16.72 -5.30
C ARG A 221 16.37 -16.05 -6.09
N MET A 222 16.78 -14.84 -5.68
CA MET A 222 17.95 -14.19 -6.25
C MET A 222 19.17 -14.44 -5.36
N ASP A 223 20.01 -15.42 -5.72
CA ASP A 223 21.35 -15.54 -5.12
C ASP A 223 22.29 -14.54 -5.81
N ARG A 224 22.70 -13.50 -5.08
CA ARG A 224 23.96 -12.81 -5.40
C ARG A 224 24.98 -13.16 -4.33
N PHE A 225 26.07 -13.78 -4.78
CA PHE A 225 27.30 -13.95 -4.01
C PHE A 225 27.86 -12.57 -3.66
N THR A 226 27.55 -12.09 -2.46
CA THR A 226 28.40 -11.30 -1.55
C THR A 226 27.55 -10.94 -0.33
N TYR A 227 27.77 -11.66 0.77
CA TYR A 227 27.52 -11.33 2.17
C TYR A 227 26.33 -10.36 2.51
N PHE A 228 25.27 -10.93 3.13
CA PHE A 228 24.39 -10.34 4.17
C PHE A 228 22.87 -10.15 3.98
N ALA A 229 22.20 -10.62 2.91
CA ALA A 229 20.73 -10.75 2.97
C ALA A 229 20.19 -11.74 1.94
N HIS A 230 19.28 -12.62 2.35
CA HIS A 230 18.44 -13.38 1.43
C HIS A 230 17.24 -12.51 1.07
N TYR A 231 17.20 -12.04 -0.17
CA TYR A 231 16.04 -11.36 -0.75
C TYR A 231 15.18 -12.41 -1.44
N VAL A 232 13.93 -12.56 -1.02
CA VAL A 232 12.95 -13.37 -1.74
C VAL A 232 11.93 -12.42 -2.35
N LEU A 233 11.98 -12.29 -3.67
CA LEU A 233 11.02 -11.52 -4.45
C LEU A 233 9.88 -12.44 -4.83
N PHE A 234 8.67 -12.05 -4.44
CA PHE A 234 7.45 -12.70 -4.83
C PHE A 234 6.64 -11.78 -5.73
N SER A 235 6.29 -12.27 -6.91
CA SER A 235 5.36 -11.58 -7.80
C SER A 235 3.96 -12.09 -7.51
N LEU A 236 3.10 -11.21 -7.04
CA LEU A 236 1.68 -11.46 -6.79
C LEU A 236 0.87 -10.93 -7.95
N GLU A 237 0.31 -11.81 -8.79
CA GLU A 237 -0.67 -11.42 -9.80
C GLU A 237 -0.10 -10.27 -10.71
N PRO A 238 -0.84 -9.66 -11.65
CA PRO A 238 -0.30 -8.52 -12.38
C PRO A 238 -0.08 -7.24 -11.54
N ASN A 239 -0.44 -7.22 -10.24
CA ASN A 239 -0.73 -5.99 -9.49
C ASN A 239 -0.08 -5.89 -8.10
N ALA A 240 0.74 -6.85 -7.69
CA ALA A 240 1.45 -6.75 -6.42
C ALA A 240 2.81 -7.42 -6.47
N SER A 241 3.75 -6.87 -5.72
CA SER A 241 5.10 -7.40 -5.57
C SER A 241 5.40 -7.48 -4.08
N LEU A 242 5.41 -8.69 -3.51
CA LEU A 242 5.92 -8.87 -2.16
C LEU A 242 7.44 -9.05 -2.23
N ILE A 243 8.16 -8.35 -1.38
CA ILE A 243 9.61 -8.46 -1.24
C ILE A 243 9.89 -8.85 0.21
N ILE A 244 10.16 -10.13 0.44
CA ILE A 244 10.54 -10.59 1.77
C ILE A 244 12.03 -10.37 1.96
N LEU A 245 12.39 -9.66 3.03
CA LEU A 245 13.76 -9.45 3.46
C LEU A 245 14.05 -10.41 4.61
N SER A 246 14.36 -11.67 4.29
CA SER A 246 14.82 -12.60 5.32
C SER A 246 16.31 -12.36 5.57
N SER A 247 16.64 -11.61 6.62
CA SER A 247 18.02 -11.52 7.10
C SER A 247 18.26 -12.59 8.19
N PRO A 248 19.41 -13.32 8.19
CA PRO A 248 19.85 -14.01 9.40
C PRO A 248 20.08 -12.95 10.50
N PRO A 249 20.06 -13.32 11.81
CA PRO A 249 19.86 -12.43 12.96
C PRO A 249 20.98 -11.38 13.24
N THR A 250 21.33 -10.57 12.25
CA THR A 250 22.36 -9.53 12.36
C THR A 250 21.91 -8.26 11.66
N ASN A 251 21.46 -7.29 12.48
CA ASN A 251 21.44 -5.83 12.28
C ASN A 251 21.44 -5.34 10.82
N PHE A 252 20.24 -5.16 10.24
CA PHE A 252 19.98 -4.43 9.00
C PHE A 252 20.72 -3.07 8.94
N ALA A 253 20.81 -2.38 10.08
CA ALA A 253 21.40 -1.04 10.19
C ALA A 253 22.94 -0.94 10.02
N ARG A 254 23.72 -2.04 10.15
CA ARG A 254 25.19 -1.95 10.02
C ARG A 254 25.71 -2.08 8.58
N ASN A 255 24.89 -2.61 7.68
CA ASN A 255 25.32 -2.97 6.33
C ASN A 255 24.59 -2.21 5.21
N MET A 256 24.00 -1.04 5.50
CA MET A 256 23.82 -0.01 4.46
C MET A 256 25.20 0.59 4.05
N VAL A 257 26.12 -0.26 3.62
CA VAL A 257 27.05 0.10 2.54
C VAL A 257 26.16 0.16 1.30
N PRO A 258 26.20 1.22 0.48
CA PRO A 258 25.19 1.49 -0.53
C PRO A 258 25.05 0.28 -1.45
N THR A 259 24.03 -0.55 -1.22
CA THR A 259 23.48 -1.41 -2.26
C THR A 259 23.14 -0.45 -3.39
N SER A 260 23.89 -0.55 -4.48
CA SER A 260 23.90 0.44 -5.55
C SER A 260 22.49 0.95 -5.82
N GLU A 261 22.32 2.27 -5.87
CA GLU A 261 21.08 3.03 -6.08
C GLU A 261 20.17 2.42 -7.18
N SER A 262 20.75 1.66 -8.10
CA SER A 262 20.10 0.84 -9.12
C SER A 262 19.19 -0.28 -8.61
N SER A 263 19.51 -0.97 -7.51
CA SER A 263 18.77 -2.15 -7.06
C SER A 263 17.43 -1.79 -6.40
N MET A 264 17.41 -0.71 -5.62
CA MET A 264 16.17 -0.20 -4.99
C MET A 264 15.31 0.61 -5.97
N ASN A 265 15.92 1.35 -6.91
CA ASN A 265 15.12 2.03 -7.95
C ASN A 265 14.36 1.03 -8.82
N ALA A 266 14.98 -0.09 -9.21
CA ALA A 266 14.30 -1.16 -9.94
C ALA A 266 13.13 -1.82 -9.16
N MET A 267 13.10 -1.71 -7.83
CA MET A 267 12.04 -2.29 -6.99
C MET A 267 10.76 -1.44 -6.95
N PHE A 268 10.85 -0.12 -7.18
CA PHE A 268 9.73 0.81 -6.98
C PHE A 268 9.33 1.61 -8.24
N THR A 269 10.03 1.46 -9.37
CA THR A 269 9.65 2.00 -10.69
C THR A 269 8.94 0.94 -11.52
#